data_AF-A0A355E0B3-F1
#
_entry.id   AF-A0A355E0B3-F1
#
_cell.length_a   1.000
_cell.length_b   1.000
_cell.length_c   1.000
_cell.angle_alpha   90.00
_cell.angle_beta   90.00
_cell.angle_gamma   90.00
#
_symmetry.space_group_name_H-M   'P 1'
#
loop_
_entity.id
_entity.type
_entity.pdbx_description
1 polymer ?
#
loop_
_entity_poly.entity_id
_entity_poly.type
_entity_poly.pdbx_seq_one_letter_code
_entity_poly.pdbx_strand_id
1 'polypeptide(L)'
;SQTTLRSVLGKMELDDLLGNRDKINEELQQILDTETEPWGVKVSKVEVKNVDLPENMQRAMAKQAEAERERRAKIIHAEGELQASEKLAQAGEIVSKNPATLQLRYLQTMAEIAVDKNSTILFPLPIDLLAPFLKNFGGKN
;
A
#
# COMPACT_ATOMS: atom_id res chain seq x y z
N SER A 1 -45.61 2.36 0.62
CA SER A 1 -44.48 1.53 0.17
C SER A 1 -43.15 2.29 0.03
N GLN A 2 -43.10 3.56 -0.41
CA GLN A 2 -41.81 4.26 -0.59
C GLN A 2 -41.11 4.69 0.72
N THR A 3 -41.85 4.82 1.82
CA THR A 3 -41.35 5.32 3.11
C THR A 3 -40.53 4.28 3.89
N THR A 4 -40.87 2.99 3.79
CA THR A 4 -40.15 1.89 4.46
C THR A 4 -38.76 1.70 3.86
N LEU A 5 -38.66 1.66 2.52
CA LEU A 5 -37.39 1.50 1.81
C LEU A 5 -36.41 2.64 2.10
N ARG A 6 -36.90 3.89 2.13
CA ARG A 6 -36.07 5.07 2.46
C ARG A 6 -35.57 5.05 3.91
N SER A 7 -36.34 4.52 4.84
CA SER A 7 -35.95 4.41 6.26
C SER A 7 -34.89 3.34 6.50
N VAL A 8 -35.03 2.18 5.84
CA VAL A 8 -34.06 1.07 5.94
C VAL A 8 -32.72 1.46 5.31
N LEU A 9 -32.75 2.06 4.11
CA LEU A 9 -31.55 2.57 3.44
C LEU A 9 -30.84 3.70 4.22
N GLY A 10 -31.57 4.47 5.02
CA GLY A 10 -30.99 5.54 5.85
C GLY A 10 -30.35 5.05 7.16
N LYS A 11 -30.64 3.81 7.59
CA LYS A 11 -30.08 3.19 8.80
C LYS A 11 -28.79 2.40 8.54
N MET A 12 -28.59 1.96 7.29
CA MET A 12 -27.35 1.29 6.89
C MET A 12 -26.25 2.31 6.63
N GLU A 13 -25.04 2.00 7.06
CA GLU A 13 -23.88 2.82 6.76
C GLU A 13 -23.63 2.82 5.25
N LEU A 14 -23.40 3.99 4.66
CA LEU A 14 -23.35 4.15 3.20
C LEU A 14 -22.24 3.31 2.53
N ASP A 15 -21.18 3.00 3.28
CA ASP A 15 -20.08 2.12 2.85
C ASP A 15 -20.56 0.68 2.65
N ASP A 16 -21.49 0.19 3.46
CA ASP A 16 -22.11 -1.12 3.26
C ASP A 16 -23.00 -1.11 2.01
N LEU A 17 -23.67 0.01 1.71
CA LEU A 17 -24.46 0.19 0.49
C LEU A 17 -23.65 0.04 -0.80
N LEU A 18 -22.38 0.46 -0.77
CA LEU A 18 -21.49 0.40 -1.92
C LEU A 18 -20.66 -0.89 -1.98
N GLY A 19 -20.25 -1.43 -0.83
CA GLY A 19 -19.37 -2.60 -0.74
C GLY A 19 -20.09 -3.95 -0.64
N ASN A 20 -21.29 -4.01 -0.08
CA ASN A 20 -21.98 -5.25 0.31
C ASN A 20 -23.39 -5.38 -0.31
N ARG A 21 -23.50 -5.20 -1.64
CA ARG A 21 -24.78 -5.25 -2.36
C ARG A 21 -25.61 -6.51 -2.09
N ASP A 22 -24.97 -7.66 -1.93
CA ASP A 22 -25.67 -8.92 -1.70
C ASP A 22 -26.43 -8.95 -0.37
N LYS A 23 -25.82 -8.43 0.71
CA LYS A 23 -26.47 -8.34 2.03
C LYS A 23 -27.69 -7.44 2.00
N ILE A 24 -27.62 -6.33 1.27
CA ILE A 24 -28.72 -5.37 1.15
C ILE A 24 -29.86 -5.93 0.33
N ASN A 25 -29.54 -6.63 -0.76
CA ASN A 25 -30.55 -7.30 -1.56
C ASN A 25 -31.31 -8.34 -0.72
N GLU A 26 -30.61 -9.07 0.16
CA GLU A 26 -31.20 -10.08 1.05
C GLU A 26 -32.07 -9.45 2.14
N GLU A 27 -31.62 -8.38 2.81
CA GLU A 27 -32.45 -7.63 3.78
C GLU A 27 -33.68 -7.00 3.12
N LEU A 28 -33.52 -6.39 1.95
CA LEU A 28 -34.64 -5.80 1.21
C LEU A 28 -35.64 -6.87 0.75
N GLN A 29 -35.16 -8.04 0.34
CA GLN A 29 -36.03 -9.15 -0.01
C GLN A 29 -36.87 -9.59 1.20
N GLN A 30 -36.28 -9.78 2.37
CA GLN A 30 -37.00 -10.21 3.58
C GLN A 30 -38.08 -9.21 4.00
N ILE A 31 -37.73 -7.91 4.00
CA ILE A 31 -38.66 -6.84 4.39
C ILE A 31 -39.82 -6.76 3.40
N LEU A 32 -39.53 -6.81 2.10
CA LEU A 32 -40.57 -6.74 1.07
C LEU A 32 -41.47 -7.98 1.08
N ASP A 33 -40.92 -9.19 1.24
CA ASP A 33 -41.70 -10.43 1.29
C ASP A 33 -42.69 -10.39 2.47
N THR A 34 -42.25 -9.90 3.63
CA THR A 34 -43.08 -9.73 4.83
C THR A 34 -44.22 -8.71 4.61
N GLU A 35 -43.95 -7.58 3.94
CA GLU A 35 -44.99 -6.59 3.65
C GLU A 35 -45.96 -7.04 2.54
N THR A 36 -45.54 -7.90 1.60
CA THR A 36 -46.37 -8.37 0.48
C THR A 36 -47.11 -9.67 0.73
N GLU A 37 -46.79 -10.40 1.80
CA GLU A 37 -47.46 -11.64 2.21
C GLU A 37 -49.01 -11.50 2.34
N PRO A 38 -49.57 -10.42 2.92
CA PRO A 38 -51.02 -10.22 3.00
C PRO A 38 -51.72 -10.06 1.65
N TRP A 39 -50.96 -9.74 0.59
CA TRP A 39 -51.48 -9.58 -0.77
C TRP A 39 -51.33 -10.87 -1.60
N GLY A 40 -50.76 -11.93 -1.02
CA GLY A 40 -50.54 -13.21 -1.69
C GLY A 40 -49.44 -13.16 -2.76
N VAL A 41 -48.56 -12.16 -2.70
CA VAL A 41 -47.46 -11.98 -3.65
C VAL A 41 -46.15 -12.37 -2.99
N LYS A 42 -45.41 -13.30 -3.60
CA LYS A 42 -44.09 -13.75 -3.14
C LYS A 42 -42.98 -13.01 -3.88
N VAL A 43 -42.05 -12.41 -3.14
CA VAL A 43 -40.92 -11.67 -3.74
C VAL A 43 -39.72 -12.60 -3.91
N SER A 44 -39.36 -12.91 -5.16
CA SER A 44 -38.31 -13.88 -5.49
C SER A 44 -36.90 -13.30 -5.57
N LYS A 45 -36.75 -12.06 -6.05
CA LYS A 45 -35.46 -11.36 -6.13
C LYS A 45 -35.65 -9.85 -6.10
N VAL A 46 -34.82 -9.17 -5.31
CA VAL A 46 -34.75 -7.70 -5.26
C VAL A 46 -33.34 -7.28 -5.63
N GLU A 47 -33.21 -6.25 -6.46
CA GLU A 47 -31.91 -5.74 -6.89
C GLU A 47 -31.93 -4.21 -6.87
N VAL A 48 -30.99 -3.62 -6.13
CA VAL A 48 -30.83 -2.16 -6.09
C VAL A 48 -30.22 -1.68 -7.41
N LYS A 49 -31.03 -0.95 -8.20
CA LYS A 49 -30.60 -0.45 -9.52
C LYS A 49 -29.68 0.78 -9.40
N ASN A 50 -30.19 1.88 -8.86
CA ASN A 50 -29.46 3.13 -8.66
C ASN A 50 -29.76 3.72 -7.28
N VAL A 51 -28.74 4.26 -6.62
CA VAL A 51 -28.88 5.02 -5.37
C VAL A 51 -28.45 6.45 -5.67
N ASP A 52 -29.41 7.37 -5.70
CA ASP A 52 -29.13 8.79 -5.89
C ASP A 52 -28.82 9.44 -4.54
N LEU A 53 -27.56 9.76 -4.33
CA LEU A 53 -27.08 10.47 -3.15
C LEU A 53 -27.13 11.99 -3.40
N PRO A 54 -27.55 12.78 -2.41
CA PRO A 54 -27.53 14.23 -2.54
C PRO A 54 -26.07 14.74 -2.66
N GLU A 55 -25.89 15.76 -3.48
CA GLU A 55 -24.56 16.25 -3.91
C GLU A 55 -23.66 16.69 -2.74
N ASN A 56 -24.27 17.25 -1.69
CA ASN A 56 -23.56 17.65 -0.47
C ASN A 56 -22.92 16.45 0.27
N MET A 57 -23.62 15.32 0.34
CA MET A 57 -23.16 14.10 0.99
C MET A 57 -22.05 13.44 0.17
N GLN A 58 -22.18 13.40 -1.16
CA GLN A 58 -21.11 12.89 -2.04
C GLN A 58 -19.80 13.66 -1.85
N ARG A 59 -19.85 15.00 -1.77
CA ARG A 59 -18.65 15.81 -1.55
C ARG A 59 -18.03 15.57 -0.18
N ALA A 60 -18.85 15.50 0.87
CA ALA A 60 -18.36 15.23 2.23
C ALA A 60 -17.71 13.84 2.33
N MET A 61 -18.32 12.83 1.71
CA MET A 61 -17.80 11.46 1.66
C MET A 61 -16.51 11.38 0.84
N ALA A 62 -16.44 12.03 -0.32
CA ALA A 62 -15.22 12.07 -1.12
C ALA A 62 -14.05 12.66 -0.32
N LYS A 63 -14.29 13.75 0.42
CA LYS A 63 -13.29 14.39 1.27
C LYS A 63 -12.87 13.49 2.44
N GLN A 64 -13.81 12.78 3.06
CA GLN A 64 -13.51 11.83 4.14
C GLN A 64 -12.71 10.63 3.62
N ALA A 65 -13.12 10.05 2.49
CA ALA A 65 -12.45 8.93 1.86
C ALA A 65 -11.02 9.29 1.44
N GLU A 66 -10.82 10.50 0.89
CA GLU A 66 -9.49 11.00 0.54
C GLU A 66 -8.61 11.16 1.79
N ALA A 67 -9.12 11.76 2.86
CA ALA A 67 -8.38 11.95 4.11
C ALA A 67 -7.98 10.61 4.77
N GLU A 68 -8.90 9.63 4.82
CA GLU A 68 -8.59 8.30 5.35
C GLU A 68 -7.57 7.56 4.49
N ARG A 69 -7.68 7.70 3.16
CA ARG A 69 -6.73 7.09 2.21
C ARG A 69 -5.34 7.70 2.35
N GLU A 70 -5.24 9.01 2.51
CA GLU A 70 -3.97 9.71 2.73
C GLU A 70 -3.36 9.32 4.08
N ARG A 71 -4.18 9.25 5.14
CA ARG A 71 -3.74 8.78 6.47
C ARG A 71 -3.18 7.36 6.39
N ARG A 72 -3.91 6.43 5.76
CA ARG A 72 -3.46 5.04 5.59
C ARG A 72 -2.18 4.95 4.79
N ALA A 73 -2.07 5.72 3.70
CA ALA A 73 -0.87 5.77 2.87
C ALA A 73 0.35 6.21 3.70
N LYS A 74 0.22 7.24 4.54
CA LYS A 74 1.30 7.70 5.43
C LYS A 74 1.75 6.63 6.43
N ILE A 75 0.81 5.90 7.03
CA ILE A 75 1.11 4.83 7.98
C ILE A 75 1.88 3.70 7.28
N ILE A 76 1.36 3.23 6.14
CA ILE A 76 2.00 2.15 5.37
C ILE A 76 3.40 2.57 4.91
N HIS A 77 3.57 3.83 4.50
CA HIS A 77 4.87 4.34 4.09
C HIS A 77 5.86 4.37 5.26
N ALA A 78 5.47 4.91 6.41
CA ALA A 78 6.31 4.96 7.60
C ALA A 78 6.68 3.55 8.10
N GLU A 79 5.75 2.60 8.05
CA GLU A 79 6.01 1.20 8.40
C GLU A 79 6.97 0.53 7.41
N GLY A 80 6.80 0.80 6.11
CA GLY A 80 7.73 0.35 5.08
C GLY A 80 9.15 0.91 5.26
N GLU A 81 9.26 2.20 5.61
CA GLU A 81 10.55 2.84 5.90
C GLU A 81 11.23 2.24 7.14
N LEU A 82 10.48 1.95 8.19
CA LEU A 82 10.99 1.29 9.39
C LEU A 82 11.53 -0.10 9.06
N GLN A 83 10.74 -0.93 8.37
CA GLN A 83 11.15 -2.28 7.98
C GLN A 83 12.39 -2.24 7.08
N ALA A 84 12.45 -1.32 6.11
CA ALA A 84 13.62 -1.14 5.27
C ALA A 84 14.86 -0.77 6.09
N SER A 85 14.73 0.17 7.03
CA SER A 85 15.82 0.62 7.89
C SER A 85 16.35 -0.49 8.78
N GLU A 86 15.47 -1.30 9.38
CA GLU A 86 15.85 -2.46 10.20
C GLU A 86 16.63 -3.50 9.38
N LYS A 87 16.17 -3.80 8.16
CA LYS A 87 16.87 -4.74 7.28
C LYS A 87 18.23 -4.22 6.84
N LEU A 88 18.35 -2.93 6.55
CA LEU A 88 19.63 -2.30 6.23
C LEU A 88 20.59 -2.32 7.43
N ALA A 89 20.11 -2.05 8.64
CA ALA A 89 20.92 -2.13 9.85
C ALA A 89 21.44 -3.55 10.10
N GLN A 90 20.57 -4.56 9.97
CA GLN A 90 20.94 -5.98 10.06
C GLN A 90 22.00 -6.35 9.00
N ALA A 91 21.80 -5.92 7.75
CA ALA A 91 22.76 -6.15 6.68
C ALA A 91 24.11 -5.47 6.99
N GLY A 92 24.09 -4.24 7.51
CA GLY A 92 25.30 -3.53 7.94
C GLY A 92 26.06 -4.26 9.05
N GLU A 93 25.36 -4.80 10.03
CA GLU A 93 25.97 -5.59 11.11
C GLU A 93 26.62 -6.87 10.58
N ILE A 94 25.96 -7.58 9.66
CA ILE A 94 26.52 -8.79 9.01
C ILE A 94 27.79 -8.43 8.23
N VAL A 95 27.75 -7.34 7.46
CA VAL A 95 28.89 -6.84 6.69
C VAL A 95 30.06 -6.46 7.60
N SER A 96 29.79 -5.81 8.73
CA SER A 96 30.82 -5.44 9.73
C SER A 96 31.44 -6.66 10.40
N LYS A 97 30.66 -7.72 10.67
CA LYS A 97 31.15 -8.93 11.33
C LYS A 97 32.02 -9.79 10.41
N ASN A 98 31.81 -9.73 9.09
CA ASN A 98 32.53 -10.58 8.14
C ASN A 98 33.11 -9.78 6.97
N PRO A 99 34.42 -9.43 7.00
CA PRO A 99 35.10 -8.65 5.96
C PRO A 99 35.01 -9.26 4.55
N ALA A 100 34.87 -10.58 4.44
CA ALA A 100 34.71 -11.26 3.14
C ALA A 100 33.40 -10.86 2.42
N THR A 101 32.39 -10.40 3.16
CA THR A 101 31.10 -9.95 2.61
C THR A 101 31.26 -8.70 1.75
N LEU A 102 32.16 -7.78 2.13
CA LEU A 102 32.46 -6.60 1.32
C LEU A 102 33.14 -6.97 0.01
N GLN A 103 34.05 -7.95 0.05
CA GLN A 103 34.71 -8.46 -1.16
C GLN A 103 33.72 -9.15 -2.09
N LEU A 104 32.82 -9.98 -1.57
CA LEU A 104 31.76 -10.61 -2.37
C LEU A 104 30.81 -9.57 -2.99
N ARG A 105 30.41 -8.56 -2.21
CA ARG A 105 29.60 -7.44 -2.72
C ARG A 105 30.32 -6.66 -3.80
N TYR A 106 31.63 -6.43 -3.65
CA TYR A 106 32.47 -5.80 -4.66
C TYR A 106 32.57 -6.63 -5.95
N LEU A 107 32.69 -7.96 -5.84
CA LEU A 107 32.68 -8.85 -7.00
C LEU A 107 31.30 -8.86 -7.69
N GLN A 108 30.20 -8.86 -6.93
CA GLN A 108 28.84 -8.78 -7.47
C GLN A 108 28.59 -7.47 -8.22
N THR A 109 28.97 -6.32 -7.64
CA THR A 109 28.82 -5.03 -8.32
C THR A 109 29.68 -4.98 -9.58
N MET A 110 30.88 -5.58 -9.58
CA MET A 110 31.68 -5.71 -10.81
C MET A 110 31.02 -6.59 -11.87
N ALA A 111 30.38 -7.69 -11.46
CA ALA A 111 29.65 -8.55 -12.39
C ALA A 111 28.42 -7.84 -12.99
N GLU A 112 27.66 -7.08 -12.19
CA GLU A 112 26.53 -6.27 -12.67
C GLU A 112 26.99 -5.17 -13.65
N ILE A 113 28.05 -4.44 -13.33
CA ILE A 113 28.62 -3.41 -14.19
C ILE A 113 29.22 -4.01 -15.48
N ALA A 114 29.78 -5.22 -15.42
CA ALA A 114 30.29 -5.89 -16.62
C ALA A 114 29.17 -6.31 -17.60
N VAL A 115 27.94 -6.49 -17.11
CA VAL A 115 26.76 -6.79 -17.92
C VAL A 115 26.23 -5.51 -18.59
N ASP A 116 26.24 -4.37 -17.87
CA ASP A 116 25.85 -3.06 -18.39
C ASP A 116 27.04 -2.37 -19.08
N LYS A 117 27.16 -2.54 -20.41
CA LYS A 117 28.26 -2.08 -21.29
C LYS A 117 28.54 -0.55 -21.28
N ASN A 118 28.85 0.07 -20.13
CA ASN A 118 29.13 1.50 -20.02
C ASN A 118 30.60 1.75 -19.68
N SER A 119 31.32 2.44 -20.57
CA SER A 119 32.79 2.42 -20.69
C SER A 119 33.56 3.38 -19.77
N THR A 120 32.90 4.01 -18.79
CA THR A 120 33.53 4.99 -17.89
C THR A 120 33.35 4.57 -16.45
N ILE A 121 34.37 3.90 -15.89
CA ILE A 121 34.38 3.38 -14.54
C ILE A 121 35.02 4.42 -13.61
N LEU A 122 34.22 5.11 -12.80
CA LEU A 122 34.74 5.98 -11.74
C LEU A 122 35.02 5.11 -10.51
N PHE A 123 36.30 4.87 -10.22
CA PHE A 123 36.77 4.06 -9.10
C PHE A 123 37.02 4.92 -7.85
N PRO A 124 36.17 4.85 -6.81
CA PRO A 124 36.57 5.29 -5.48
C PRO A 124 37.46 4.20 -4.86
N LEU A 125 38.78 4.36 -4.98
CA LEU A 125 39.71 3.49 -4.26
C LEU A 125 39.72 3.86 -2.77
N PRO A 126 39.54 2.90 -1.85
CA PRO A 126 39.71 3.15 -0.42
C PRO A 126 41.13 3.65 -0.14
N ILE A 127 41.24 4.75 0.60
CA ILE A 127 42.54 5.36 0.95
C ILE A 127 43.45 4.36 1.68
N ASP A 128 42.88 3.40 2.41
CA ASP A 128 43.60 2.33 3.10
C ASP A 128 44.40 1.42 2.15
N LEU A 129 43.92 1.20 0.93
CA LEU A 129 44.62 0.43 -0.10
C LEU A 129 45.74 1.23 -0.76
N LEU A 130 45.60 2.56 -0.80
CA LEU A 130 46.56 3.51 -1.37
C LEU A 130 47.63 3.94 -0.35
N ALA A 131 47.35 3.81 0.95
CA ALA A 131 48.25 4.21 2.03
C ALA A 131 49.68 3.64 1.91
N PRO A 132 49.91 2.34 1.60
CA PRO A 132 51.27 1.83 1.40
C PRO A 132 51.96 2.39 0.15
N PHE A 133 51.22 2.78 -0.88
CA PHE A 133 51.76 3.35 -2.12
C PHE A 133 52.11 4.84 -1.96
N LEU A 134 51.26 5.62 -1.26
CA LEU A 134 51.51 7.02 -0.93
C LEU A 134 52.66 7.19 0.08
N LYS A 135 52.77 6.28 1.06
CA LYS A 135 53.86 6.29 2.04
C LYS A 135 55.24 6.05 1.40
N ASN A 136 55.29 5.27 0.31
CA ASN A 136 56.53 5.05 -0.45
C ASN A 136 56.89 6.21 -1.39
N PHE A 137 55.93 7.05 -1.80
CA PHE A 137 56.18 8.23 -2.62
C PHE A 137 56.44 9.52 -1.80
N GLY A 138 56.08 9.55 -0.52
CA GLY A 138 56.20 10.71 0.37
C GLY A 138 57.51 10.85 1.17
N GLY A 139 58.56 10.11 0.83
CA GLY A 139 59.84 10.13 1.55
C GLY A 139 60.93 10.96 0.86
N LYS A 140 60.97 12.28 1.10
CA LYS A 140 62.19 13.11 1.19
C LYS A 140 61.87 14.56 1.59
N ASN A 141 61.93 14.84 2.89
CA ASN A 141 62.88 15.78 3.50
C ASN A 141 62.92 15.51 5.00
#